data_AF-A0A3C0X0P0-F1
#
_entry.id   AF-A0A3C0X0P0-F1
#
_cell.length_a   1.000
_cell.length_b   1.000
_cell.length_c   1.000
_cell.angle_alpha   90.00
_cell.angle_beta   90.00
_cell.angle_gamma   90.00
#
_symmetry.space_group_name_H-M   'P 1'
#
loop_
_entity.id
_entity.type
_entity.pdbx_description
1 polymer ?
#
loop_
_entity_poly.entity_id
_entity_poly.type
_entity_poly.pdbx_seq_one_letter_code
_entity_poly.pdbx_strand_id
1 'polypeptide(L)' 'MKTTEQQHNERKQELMEKCFECYAENGLTGTGIKALAEACGCTKANLYSYFKNLDELI' A
#
# COMPACT_ATOMS: atom_id res chain seq x y z
N MET A 1 -20.44 4.03 6.82
CA MET A 1 -19.70 4.04 8.10
C MET A 1 -18.51 4.97 7.94
N LYS A 2 -18.32 5.95 8.85
CA LYS A 2 -17.05 6.66 8.92
C LYS A 2 -16.08 5.73 9.62
N THR A 3 -15.09 5.22 8.91
CA THR A 3 -13.95 4.52 9.49
C THR A 3 -13.33 5.46 10.53
N THR A 4 -13.09 4.98 11.75
CA THR A 4 -12.39 5.81 12.74
C THR A 4 -10.96 6.09 12.24
N GLU A 5 -10.34 7.18 12.68
CA GLU A 5 -8.95 7.49 12.34
C GLU A 5 -8.02 6.32 12.67
N GLN A 6 -8.27 5.65 13.80
CA GLN A 6 -7.56 4.44 14.20
C GLN A 6 -7.69 3.31 13.18
N GLN A 7 -8.92 2.96 12.77
CA GLN A 7 -9.14 1.91 11.76
C GLN A 7 -8.50 2.25 10.40
N HIS A 8 -8.47 3.53 10.03
CA HIS A 8 -7.78 3.98 8.82
C HIS A 8 -6.26 3.80 8.94
N ASN A 9 -5.68 4.13 10.10
CA ASN A 9 -4.26 3.97 10.36
C ASN A 9 -3.84 2.50 10.46
N GLU A 10 -4.63 1.64 11.11
CA GLU A 10 -4.42 0.19 11.15
C GLU A 10 -4.38 -0.37 9.72
N ARG A 11 -5.37 -0.01 8.89
CA ARG A 11 -5.39 -0.44 7.49
C ARG A 11 -4.20 0.11 6.69
N LYS A 12 -3.79 1.35 6.94
CA LYS A 12 -2.60 1.94 6.32
C LYS A 12 -1.34 1.14 6.64
N GLN A 13 -1.18 0.70 7.89
CA GLN A 13 -0.06 -0.14 8.32
C GLN A 13 -0.07 -1.51 7.63
N GLU A 14 -1.22 -2.19 7.59
CA GLU A 14 -1.35 -3.48 6.88
C GLU A 14 -0.96 -3.37 5.39
N LEU A 15 -1.37 -2.29 4.72
CA LEU A 15 -1.02 -2.05 3.33
C LEU A 15 0.49 -1.77 3.17
N MET A 16 1.09 -1.05 4.12
CA MET A 16 2.52 -0.75 4.12
C MET A 16 3.36 -2.03 4.27
N GLU A 17 2.99 -2.93 5.18
CA GLU A 17 3.67 -4.22 5.36
C GLU A 17 3.67 -5.04 4.07
N LYS A 18 2.52 -5.16 3.40
CA LYS A 18 2.40 -5.88 2.11
C LYS A 18 3.19 -5.21 0.99
N CYS A 19 3.23 -3.88 0.95
CA CYS A 19 4.07 -3.15 0.01
C CYS A 19 5.55 -3.46 0.24
N PHE A 20 6.00 -3.49 1.50
CA PHE A 20 7.38 -3.84 1.84
C PHE A 20 7.74 -5.28 1.49
N GLU A 21 6.86 -6.25 1.76
CA GLU A 21 7.04 -7.63 1.31
C GLU A 21 7.18 -7.71 -0.21
N CYS A 22 6.29 -7.02 -0.95
CA CYS A 22 6.35 -6.98 -2.40
C CYS A 22 7.67 -6.37 -2.91
N TYR A 23 8.16 -5.30 -2.27
CA TYR A 23 9.47 -4.71 -2.58
C TYR A 23 10.63 -5.65 -2.25
N ALA A 24 10.57 -6.38 -1.13
CA ALA A 24 11.60 -7.32 -0.73
C ALA A 24 11.72 -8.50 -1.72
N GLU A 25 10.58 -8.98 -2.24
CA GLU A 25 10.52 -10.08 -3.20
C GLU A 25 10.94 -9.66 -4.62
N ASN A 26 10.49 -8.49 -5.08
CA ASN A 26 10.58 -8.09 -6.48
C ASN A 26 11.62 -6.98 -6.75
N GLY A 27 12.19 -6.39 -5.70
CA GLY A 27 13.06 -5.24 -5.76
C GLY A 27 12.31 -3.92 -6.03
N LEU A 28 12.87 -2.80 -5.56
CA LEU A 28 12.25 -1.48 -5.68
C LEU A 28 12.01 -1.06 -7.14
N THR A 29 13.03 -1.19 -7.99
CA THR A 29 13.00 -0.69 -9.38
C THR A 29 12.01 -1.46 -10.27
N GLY A 30 11.70 -2.71 -9.94
CA GLY A 30 10.75 -3.56 -10.68
C GLY A 30 9.30 -3.45 -10.19
N THR A 31 9.08 -2.82 -9.04
CA THR A 31 7.80 -2.88 -8.34
C THR A 31 7.04 -1.55 -8.46
N GLY A 32 6.13 -1.50 -9.42
CA GLY A 32 5.22 -0.36 -9.59
C GLY A 32 3.90 -0.51 -8.85
N ILE A 33 3.09 0.56 -8.84
CA ILE A 33 1.77 0.62 -8.19
C ILE A 33 0.81 -0.53 -8.57
N LYS A 34 0.96 -1.11 -9.77
CA LYS A 34 0.16 -2.26 -10.20
C LYS A 34 0.50 -3.50 -9.35
N ALA A 35 1.78 -3.82 -9.21
CA ALA A 35 2.24 -4.97 -8.43
C ALA A 35 1.87 -4.81 -6.94
N LEU A 36 2.02 -3.59 -6.40
CA LEU A 36 1.62 -3.28 -5.02
C LEU A 36 0.11 -3.45 -4.81
N ALA A 37 -0.72 -2.98 -5.74
CA ALA A 37 -2.17 -3.13 -5.64
C ALA A 37 -2.58 -4.62 -5.65
N GLU A 38 -1.93 -5.42 -6.50
CA GLU A 38 -2.11 -6.87 -6.57
C GLU A 38 -1.69 -7.55 -5.26
N ALA A 39 -0.49 -7.25 -4.74
CA ALA A 39 -0.01 -7.77 -3.44
C ALA A 39 -0.92 -7.37 -2.27
N CYS A 40 -1.45 -6.14 -2.29
CA CYS A 40 -2.38 -5.64 -1.29
C CYS A 40 -3.82 -6.20 -1.42
N GLY A 41 -4.14 -6.87 -2.54
CA GLY A 41 -5.49 -7.36 -2.83
C GLY A 41 -6.51 -6.22 -3.02
N CYS A 42 -6.09 -5.09 -3.60
CA CYS A 42 -6.93 -3.91 -3.75
C CYS A 42 -6.72 -3.22 -5.11
N THR A 43 -7.46 -2.14 -5.36
CA THR A 43 -7.28 -1.35 -6.59
C THR A 43 -6.20 -0.30 -6.40
N LYS A 44 -5.58 0.15 -7.50
CA LYS A 44 -4.63 1.27 -7.47
C LYS A 44 -5.22 2.53 -6.82
N ALA A 45 -6.49 2.82 -7.09
CA ALA A 45 -7.21 3.94 -6.48
C ALA A 45 -7.38 3.78 -4.96
N ASN A 46 -7.52 2.54 -4.45
CA ASN A 46 -7.58 2.27 -3.03
C ASN A 46 -6.26 2.64 -2.34
N LEU A 47 -5.11 2.24 -2.91
CA LEU A 47 -3.79 2.63 -2.36
C LEU A 47 -3.62 4.16 -2.30
N TYR A 48 -4.05 4.89 -3.33
CA TYR A 48 -3.97 6.36 -3.34
C TYR A 48 -4.86 7.04 -2.28
N SER A 49 -5.79 6.32 -1.67
CA SER A 49 -6.55 6.84 -0.52
C SER A 49 -5.78 6.80 0.80
N TYR A 50 -4.67 6.05 0.86
CA TYR A 50 -3.79 5.92 2.03
C TYR A 50 -2.41 6.58 1.82
N PHE A 51 -1.93 6.61 0.57
CA PHE A 51 -0.60 7.11 0.21
C PHE A 51 -0.71 8.14 -0.92
N LYS A 52 -0.10 9.31 -0.77
CA LYS A 52 -0.13 10.34 -1.83
C LYS A 52 0.69 9.94 -3.05
N ASN A 53 1.76 9.19 -2.83
CA ASN A 53 2.68 8.69 -3.85
C ASN A 53 3.39 7.44 -3.33
N LEU A 54 4.22 6.83 -4.17
CA LEU A 54 5.01 5.65 -3.79
C LEU A 54 6.14 5.98 -2.80
N ASP A 55 6.59 7.23 -2.74
CA ASP A 55 7.66 7.64 -1.83
C ASP A 55 7.21 7.58 -0.37
N GLU A 56 5.90 7.69 -0.08
CA GLU A 56 5.36 7.48 1.28
C GLU A 56 5.44 6.01 1.75
N LEU A 57 5.89 5.09 0.89
CA LEU A 57 6.11 3.68 1.21
C LEU A 57 7.58 3.34 1.50
N ILE A 58 8.51 4.31 1.47
CA ILE A 58 9.96 4.11 1.62
C ILE A 58 10.47 4.91 2.82
#